data_AF-A0A925BJC5-F1
#
_entry.id   AF-A0A925BJC5-F1
#
_cell.length_a   1.000
_cell.length_b   1.000
_cell.length_c   1.000
_cell.angle_alpha   90.00
_cell.angle_beta   90.00
_cell.angle_gamma   90.00
#
_symmetry.space_group_name_H-M   'P 1'
#
loop_
_entity.id
_entity.type
_entity.pdbx_description
1 polymer ?
#
loop_
_entity_poly.entity_id
_entity_poly.type
_entity_poly.pdbx_seq_one_letter_code
_entity_poly.pdbx_strand_id
1 'polypeptide(L)' 'GFSRKLKEWMIDKKIPKDVRGNIPLLVVNGEVAAIMFGSPWPISEKFAVRDDSPRVVYFSLL' A
#
# COMPACT_ATOMS: atom_id res chain seq x y z
N GLY A 1 -10.91 -10.33 -8.38
CA GLY A 1 -10.03 -9.47 -7.57
C GLY A 1 -10.59 -9.37 -6.18
N PHE A 2 -9.80 -9.71 -5.16
CA PHE A 2 -10.25 -9.63 -3.78
C PHE A 2 -9.89 -8.24 -3.22
N SER A 3 -10.88 -7.37 -3.11
CA SER A 3 -10.73 -6.12 -2.36
C SER A 3 -10.86 -6.42 -0.87
N ARG A 4 -9.88 -5.98 -0.07
CA ARG A 4 -9.94 -6.09 1.38
C ARG A 4 -10.03 -4.71 2.02
N LYS A 5 -10.78 -4.58 3.12
CA LYS A 5 -10.80 -3.34 3.91
C LYS A 5 -9.42 -3.10 4.54
N LEU A 6 -8.91 -1.88 4.45
CA LEU A 6 -7.63 -1.49 5.05
C LEU A 6 -7.57 -1.80 6.56
N LYS A 7 -8.67 -1.58 7.28
CA LYS A 7 -8.79 -1.90 8.71
C LYS A 7 -8.52 -3.38 9.00
N GLU A 8 -9.06 -4.29 8.19
CA GLU A 8 -8.87 -5.73 8.37
C GLU A 8 -7.43 -6.12 8.10
N TRP A 9 -6.84 -5.57 7.03
CA TRP A 9 -5.42 -5.76 6.73
C TRP A 9 -4.51 -5.28 7.88
N MET A 10 -4.81 -4.11 8.47
CA MET A 10 -4.06 -3.58 9.61
C MET A 10 -4.18 -4.47 10.86
N ILE A 11 -5.33 -5.11 11.08
CA ILE A 11 -5.53 -6.07 12.18
C ILE A 11 -4.67 -7.31 11.96
N ASP A 12 -4.69 -7.90 10.77
CA ASP A 12 -3.90 -9.09 10.45
C ASP A 12 -2.39 -8.85 10.54
N LYS A 13 -1.95 -7.67 10.11
CA LYS A 13 -0.55 -7.24 10.25
C LYS A 13 -0.19 -6.82 11.66
N LYS A 14 -1.12 -6.93 12.61
CA LYS A 14 -0.94 -6.60 14.04
C LYS A 14 -0.41 -5.19 14.25
N ILE A 15 -0.87 -4.25 13.42
CA ILE A 15 -0.43 -2.86 13.50
C ILE A 15 -1.01 -2.23 14.78
N PRO A 16 -0.19 -1.61 15.65
CA PRO A 16 -0.67 -0.92 16.84
C PRO A 16 -1.73 0.16 16.53
N LYS A 17 -2.77 0.27 17.35
CA LYS A 17 -3.94 1.11 17.04
C LYS A 17 -3.58 2.60 16.94
N ASP A 18 -2.66 3.05 17.78
CA ASP A 18 -2.10 4.40 17.87
C ASP A 18 -1.35 4.83 16.60
N VAL A 19 -0.69 3.91 15.90
CA VAL A 19 0.03 4.26 14.66
C VAL A 19 -0.82 4.14 13.40
N ARG A 20 -1.93 3.38 13.41
CA ARG A 20 -2.77 3.12 12.21
C ARG A 20 -3.24 4.40 11.51
N GLY A 21 -3.57 5.44 12.27
CA GLY A 21 -4.03 6.73 11.72
C GLY A 21 -2.94 7.55 11.03
N ASN A 22 -1.68 7.23 11.30
CA ASN A 22 -0.52 7.97 10.81
C ASN A 22 0.22 7.23 9.68
N ILE A 23 -0.26 6.05 9.26
CA ILE A 23 0.36 5.29 8.17
C ILE A 23 0.08 6.00 6.85
N PRO A 24 1.12 6.44 6.10
CA PRO A 24 0.91 7.05 4.81
C PRO A 24 0.38 6.04 3.78
N LEU A 25 -0.55 6.51 2.95
CA LEU A 25 -1.13 5.75 1.86
C LEU A 25 -0.81 6.44 0.54
N LEU A 26 -0.33 5.68 -0.44
CA LEU A 26 -0.26 6.15 -1.81
C LEU A 26 -1.60 5.85 -2.47
N VAL A 27 -2.31 6.90 -2.88
CA VAL A 27 -3.63 6.80 -3.52
C VAL A 27 -3.55 7.34 -4.94
N VAL A 28 -3.98 6.52 -5.91
CA VAL A 28 -4.02 6.89 -7.33
C VAL A 28 -5.46 6.71 -7.81
N ASN A 29 -6.08 7.77 -8.33
CA ASN A 29 -7.47 7.76 -8.81
C ASN A 29 -8.49 7.22 -7.79
N GLY A 30 -8.28 7.50 -6.49
CA GLY A 30 -9.15 7.05 -5.41
C GLY A 30 -8.92 5.60 -4.95
N GLU A 31 -7.97 4.88 -5.53
CA GLU A 31 -7.59 3.52 -5.12
C GLU A 31 -6.25 3.52 -4.38
N VAL A 32 -6.14 2.68 -3.35
CA VAL A 32 -4.89 2.51 -2.61
C VAL A 32 -3.91 1.71 -3.47
N ALA A 33 -2.86 2.37 -3.93
CA ALA A 33 -1.78 1.78 -4.72
C ALA A 33 -0.71 1.13 -3.83
N ALA A 34 -0.37 1.76 -2.70
CA ALA A 34 0.57 1.20 -1.73
C ALA A 34 0.25 1.65 -0.30
N ILE A 35 0.60 0.81 0.66
CA ILE A 35 0.57 1.12 2.09
C ILE A 35 2.01 1.30 2.54
N MET A 36 2.40 2.51 2.96
CA MET A 36 3.80 2.84 3.24
C MET A 36 4.18 2.41 4.67
N PHE A 37 4.09 1.11 4.94
CA PHE A 37 4.33 0.51 6.24
C PHE A 37 5.18 -0.76 6.10
N GLY A 38 6.27 -0.83 6.87
CA GLY A 38 7.27 -1.90 6.80
C GLY A 38 8.23 -1.74 5.61
N SER A 39 9.09 -2.74 5.39
CA SER A 39 9.91 -2.86 4.20
C SER A 39 9.98 -4.34 3.79
N PRO A 40 9.60 -4.71 2.56
CA PRO A 40 9.07 -3.84 1.49
C PRO A 40 7.65 -3.34 1.78
N TRP A 41 7.25 -2.22 1.15
CA TRP A 41 5.89 -1.71 1.23
C TRP A 41 4.90 -2.66 0.52
N PRO A 42 3.75 -2.98 1.14
CA PRO A 42 2.64 -3.62 0.44
C PRO A 42 2.14 -2.77 -0.74
N ILE A 43 2.18 -3.34 -1.94
CA ILE A 43 1.68 -2.72 -3.19
C ILE A 43 0.46 -3.50 -3.66
N SER A 44 -0.57 -2.77 -4.10
CA SER A 44 -1.76 -3.35 -4.72
C SER A 44 -1.40 -3.96 -6.07
N GLU A 45 -1.94 -5.16 -6.36
CA GLU A 45 -1.65 -5.91 -7.58
C GLU A 45 -1.92 -5.10 -8.86
N LYS A 46 -2.91 -4.20 -8.82
CA LYS A 46 -3.28 -3.33 -9.95
C LYS A 46 -2.17 -2.34 -10.33
N PHE A 47 -1.32 -1.97 -9.36
CA PHE A 47 -0.24 -0.99 -9.54
C PHE A 47 1.14 -1.64 -9.41
N ALA A 48 1.20 -2.97 -9.27
CA ALA A 48 2.45 -3.69 -9.17
C ALA A 48 3.20 -3.64 -10.51
N VAL A 49 4.50 -3.36 -10.44
CA VAL A 49 5.40 -3.39 -11.60
C VAL A 49 5.59 -4.84 -12.04
N ARG A 50 5.52 -5.05 -13.35
CA ARG A 50 5.74 -6.32 -14.06
C ARG A 50 6.76 -6.10 -15.17
N ASP A 51 7.32 -7.18 -15.72
CA ASP A 51 8.38 -7.11 -16.75
C ASP A 51 7.95 -6.34 -18.01
N ASP A 52 6.65 -6.33 -18.32
CA ASP A 52 6.05 -5.63 -19.45
C ASP A 52 5.54 -4.23 -19.11
N SER A 53 5.80 -3.73 -17.90
CA SER A 53 5.32 -2.42 -17.47
C SER A 53 5.97 -1.32 -18.31
N PRO A 54 5.18 -0.49 -19.00
CA PRO A 54 5.72 0.52 -19.92
C PRO A 54 6.46 1.65 -19.20
N ARG A 55 6.16 1.85 -17.90
CA ARG A 55 6.76 2.89 -17.05
C ARG A 55 6.79 2.41 -15.60
N VAL A 56 7.84 2.81 -14.89
CA VAL A 56 8.00 2.58 -13.45
C VAL A 56 8.14 3.92 -12.74
N VAL A 57 7.44 4.09 -11.63
CA VAL A 57 7.52 5.29 -10.78
C VAL A 57 8.01 4.88 -9.40
N TYR A 58 9.00 5.59 -8.90
CA TYR A 58 9.61 5.33 -7.59
C TYR A 58 9.15 6.38 -6.59
N PHE A 59 8.87 5.93 -5.36
CA PHE A 59 8.47 6.78 -4.24
C PHE A 59 9.41 6.54 -3.07
N SER A 60 9.75 7.61 -2.35
CA SER A 60 10.50 7.56 -1.11
C SER A 60 9.86 8.49 -0.09
N LEU A 61 9.83 8.08 1.18
CA LEU A 61 9.57 8.97 2.30
C LEU A 61 10.90 9.24 3.00
N LEU A 62 11.11 10.50 3.38
CA LEU A 62 12.24 10.97 4.17
C LEU A 62 12.08 10.56 5.65
#